data_AF-A0A930RGB6-F1
#
_entry.id   AF-A0A930RGB6-F1
#
_cell.length_a   1.000
_cell.length_b   1.000
_cell.length_c   1.000
_cell.angle_alpha   90.00
_cell.angle_beta   90.00
_cell.angle_gamma   90.00
#
_symmetry.space_group_name_H-M   'P 1'
#
loop_
_entity.id
_entity.type
_entity.pdbx_description
1 polymer ?
#
loop_
_entity_poly.entity_id
_entity_poly.type
_entity_poly.pdbx_seq_one_letter_code
_entity_poly.pdbx_strand_id
1 'polypeptide(L)' 'IVTGADGRRIAILARGKDSAALAAGDTWHGYTLDALTERTVTLRTAHGVITLTRE' A
#
# COMPACT_ATOMS: atom_id res chain seq x y z
N ILE A 1 7.39 2.14 -3.70
CA ILE A 1 7.22 0.67 -3.66
C ILE A 1 8.60 0.07 -3.56
N VAL A 2 8.81 -0.83 -2.62
CA VAL A 2 10.08 -1.52 -2.40
C VAL A 2 9.87 -2.99 -2.78
N THR A 3 10.76 -3.52 -3.59
CA THR A 3 10.78 -4.95 -3.95
C THR A 3 11.89 -5.61 -3.14
N GLY A 4 11.52 -6.57 -2.30
CA GLY A 4 12.46 -7.42 -1.58
C GLY A 4 13.20 -8.35 -2.53
N ALA A 5 14.35 -8.88 -2.09
CA ALA A 5 15.15 -9.82 -2.87
C ALA A 5 14.41 -11.15 -3.16
N ASP A 6 13.36 -11.45 -2.39
CA ASP A 6 12.44 -12.56 -2.55
C ASP A 6 11.32 -12.28 -3.59
N GLY A 7 11.33 -11.11 -4.22
CA GLY A 7 10.28 -10.66 -5.15
C GLY A 7 9.01 -10.15 -4.47
N ARG A 8 8.94 -10.17 -3.12
CA ARG A 8 7.82 -9.62 -2.37
C ARG A 8 7.84 -8.10 -2.46
N ARG A 9 6.68 -7.48 -2.69
CA ARG A 9 6.55 -6.03 -2.82
C ARG A 9 5.87 -5.43 -1.59
N ILE A 10 6.36 -4.28 -1.17
CA ILE A 10 5.77 -3.48 -0.09
C ILE A 10 5.55 -2.03 -0.53
N ALA A 11 4.45 -1.43 -0.09
CA ALA A 11 4.18 0.00 -0.23
C ALA A 11 4.63 0.70 1.05
N ILE A 12 5.23 1.87 0.91
CA ILE A 12 5.40 2.79 2.03
C ILE A 12 4.29 3.81 1.90
N LEU A 13 3.36 3.80 2.85
CA LEU A 13 2.30 4.79 2.94
C LEU A 13 2.66 5.80 4.03
N ALA A 14 2.40 7.07 3.77
CA ALA A 14 2.61 8.15 4.72
C ALA A 14 1.34 8.98 4.89
N ARG A 15 1.03 9.33 6.13
CA ARG A 15 -0.08 10.20 6.52
C ARG A 15 0.42 11.22 7.53
N GLY A 16 0.73 12.43 7.05
CA GLY A 16 1.36 13.46 7.88
C GLY A 16 2.75 13.00 8.35
N LYS A 17 2.93 12.84 9.67
CA LYS A 17 4.19 12.38 10.28
C LYS A 17 4.24 10.86 10.51
N ASP A 18 3.14 10.14 10.30
CA ASP A 18 3.06 8.70 10.49
C ASP A 18 3.28 7.98 9.16
N SER A 19 3.99 6.85 9.20
CA SER A 19 4.29 6.06 8.01
C SER A 19 4.35 4.58 8.33
N ALA A 20 3.87 3.74 7.41
CA ALA A 20 3.94 2.30 7.52
C ALA A 20 4.39 1.65 6.21
N ALA A 21 5.12 0.55 6.34
CA ALA A 21 5.40 -0.36 5.25
C ALA A 21 4.36 -1.48 5.25
N LEU A 22 3.65 -1.66 4.14
CA LEU A 22 2.56 -2.63 3.99
C LEU A 22 2.81 -3.56 2.81
N ALA A 23 2.61 -4.85 3.02
CA ALA A 23 2.46 -5.85 1.97
C ALA A 23 0.98 -6.10 1.67
N ALA A 24 0.70 -6.90 0.63
CA ALA A 24 -0.67 -7.32 0.32
C ALA A 24 -1.31 -8.06 1.51
N GLY A 25 -2.52 -7.65 1.88
CA GLY A 25 -3.27 -8.11 3.05
C GLY A 25 -3.05 -7.29 4.33
N ASP A 26 -1.96 -6.53 4.43
CA ASP A 26 -1.68 -5.72 5.62
C ASP A 26 -2.67 -4.56 5.73
N THR A 27 -3.03 -4.18 6.96
CA THR A 27 -3.98 -3.10 7.24
C THR A 27 -3.36 -2.04 8.13
N TRP A 28 -3.52 -0.76 7.77
CA TRP A 28 -3.04 0.40 8.53
C TRP A 28 -4.06 1.53 8.44
N HIS A 29 -4.47 2.10 9.59
CA HIS A 29 -5.52 3.13 9.69
C HIS A 29 -6.82 2.83 8.92
N GLY A 30 -7.22 1.56 8.86
CA GLY A 30 -8.42 1.12 8.14
C GLY A 30 -8.26 0.99 6.61
N TYR A 31 -7.04 1.15 6.09
CA TYR A 31 -6.67 0.85 4.72
C TYR A 31 -6.02 -0.53 4.66
N THR A 32 -6.68 -1.49 4.01
CA THR A 32 -6.08 -2.78 3.68
C THR A 32 -5.42 -2.69 2.32
N LEU A 33 -4.14 -3.05 2.22
CA LEU A 33 -3.48 -3.11 0.94
C LEU A 33 -3.94 -4.35 0.16
N ASP A 34 -4.58 -4.14 -0.98
CA ASP A 34 -5.13 -5.22 -1.80
C ASP A 34 -4.13 -5.68 -2.87
N ALA A 35 -3.60 -4.71 -3.64
CA ALA A 35 -2.67 -4.97 -4.72
C ALA A 35 -1.59 -3.90 -4.85
N LEU A 36 -0.41 -4.31 -5.33
CA LEU A 36 0.65 -3.41 -5.79
C LEU A 36 1.06 -3.77 -7.22
N THR A 37 1.24 -2.74 -8.04
CA THR A 37 2.02 -2.81 -9.29
C THR A 37 3.33 -2.06 -9.11
N GLU A 38 4.07 -1.79 -10.19
CA GLU A 38 5.28 -0.95 -10.10
C GLU A 38 4.98 0.53 -9.79
N ARG A 39 3.79 1.01 -10.17
CA ARG A 39 3.42 2.43 -10.06
C ARG A 39 2.12 2.69 -9.34
N THR A 40 1.31 1.66 -9.09
CA THR A 40 0.02 1.81 -8.42
C THR A 40 -0.08 0.96 -7.18
N VAL A 41 -0.83 1.46 -6.20
CA VAL A 41 -1.24 0.74 -5.00
C VAL A 41 -2.75 0.84 -4.89
N THR A 42 -3.41 -0.30 -4.69
CA THR A 42 -4.85 -0.36 -4.46
C THR A 42 -5.11 -0.64 -2.98
N LEU A 43 -5.86 0.25 -2.34
CA LEU A 43 -6.23 0.18 -0.94
C LEU A 43 -7.74 -0.04 -0.84
N ARG A 44 -8.15 -1.05 -0.08
CA ARG A 44 -9.55 -1.26 0.30
C ARG A 44 -9.82 -0.58 1.64
N THR A 45 -10.97 0.07 1.72
CA THR A 45 -11.50 0.73 2.92
C THR A 45 -12.92 0.23 3.19
N ALA A 46 -13.48 0.61 4.34
CA ALA A 46 -14.89 0.39 4.62
C ALA A 46 -15.84 1.10 3.63
N HIS A 47 -15.36 2.14 2.94
CA HIS A 47 -16.17 2.99 2.06
C HIS A 47 -15.91 2.74 0.57
N GLY A 48 -15.07 1.76 0.23
CA GLY A 48 -14.71 1.45 -1.14
C GLY A 48 -13.21 1.33 -1.36
N VAL A 49 -12.80 1.48 -2.63
CA VAL A 49 -11.42 1.25 -3.07
C VAL A 49 -10.76 2.58 -3.49
N ILE A 50 -9.51 2.76 -3.09
CA ILE A 50 -8.68 3.90 -3.46
C ILE A 50 -7.49 3.36 -4.25
N THR A 51 -7.20 3.99 -5.39
CA THR A 51 -5.98 3.73 -6.17
C THR A 51 -5.05 4.92 -6.03
N LEU A 52 -3.86 4.68 -5.48
CA LEU A 52 -2.79 5.66 -5.43
C LEU A 52 -1.81 5.37 -6.56
N THR A 53 -1.46 6.40 -7.33
CA THR A 53 -0.43 6.32 -8.37
C THR A 53 0.80 7.09 -7.90
N ARG A 54 1.98 6.49 -8.03
CA ARG A 54 3.25 7.17 -7.82
C ARG A 54 3.54 8.06 -9.03
N GLU A 55 3.64 9.37 -8.79
CA GLU A 55 4.21 10.33 -9.73
C GLU A 55 5.73 10.14 -9.90
#